data_AF-L0AGX3-F1
#
_entry.id   AF-L0AGX3-F1
#
_cell.length_a   1.000
_cell.length_b   1.000
_cell.length_c   1.000
_cell.angle_alpha   90.00
_cell.angle_beta   90.00
_cell.angle_gamma   90.00
#
_symmetry.space_group_name_H-M   'P 1'
#
loop_
_entity.id
_entity.type
_entity.pdbx_description
1 polymer ?
#
loop_
_entity_poly.entity_id
_entity_poly.type
_entity_poly.pdbx_seq_one_letter_code
_entity_poly.pdbx_strand_id
1 'polypeptide(L)'
;MPFFVCSVVVFAVFVLSVPLVEGDVSFWWLLVWFGGAVGAHTFPNAVATDALWEQSRATSSPLKIVGYPIVAVSKVVNVLRFLWIDLVYAVGLYLAAKSLLGVVAF
;
A
#
# COMPACT_ATOMS: atom_id res chain seq x y z
N MET A 1 6.33 5.02 6.19
CA MET A 1 6.52 5.07 4.73
C MET A 1 5.41 5.96 4.16
N PRO A 2 5.65 6.75 3.09
CA PRO A 2 4.60 7.52 2.45
C PRO A 2 3.68 6.58 1.67
N PHE A 3 2.42 6.45 2.11
CA PHE A 3 1.43 5.52 1.54
C PHE A 3 1.39 5.55 0.01
N PHE A 4 1.12 6.72 -0.57
CA PHE A 4 0.96 6.86 -2.02
C PHE A 4 2.22 6.48 -2.82
N VAL A 5 3.40 6.84 -2.31
CA VAL A 5 4.66 6.53 -2.99
C VAL A 5 4.89 5.03 -2.99
N CYS A 6 4.71 4.38 -1.84
CA CYS A 6 4.83 2.93 -1.74
C CYS A 6 3.79 2.20 -2.59
N SER A 7 2.53 2.65 -2.61
CA SER A 7 1.48 2.08 -3.46
C SER A 7 1.85 2.12 -4.94
N VAL A 8 2.39 3.25 -5.43
CA VAL A 8 2.83 3.39 -6.83
C VAL A 8 3.99 2.46 -7.14
N VAL A 9 4.99 2.37 -6.25
CA VAL A 9 6.13 1.47 -6.42
C VAL A 9 5.67 0.01 -6.44
N VAL A 10 4.83 -0.40 -5.49
CA VAL A 10 4.27 -1.76 -5.40
C VAL A 10 3.47 -2.10 -6.64
N PHE A 11 2.61 -1.18 -7.10
CA PHE A 11 1.83 -1.38 -8.32
C PHE A 11 2.73 -1.54 -9.55
N ALA A 12 3.75 -0.71 -9.71
CA ALA A 12 4.71 -0.83 -10.82
C ALA A 12 5.47 -2.17 -10.77
N VAL A 13 5.92 -2.59 -9.58
CA VAL A 13 6.54 -3.91 -9.38
C VAL A 13 5.57 -5.02 -9.78
N PHE A 14 4.30 -4.93 -9.40
CA PHE A 14 3.31 -5.94 -9.77
C PHE A 14 3.03 -5.98 -11.27
N VAL A 15 2.89 -4.82 -11.94
CA VAL A 15 2.76 -4.75 -13.41
C VAL A 15 3.93 -5.45 -14.10
N LEU A 16 5.15 -5.30 -13.59
CA LEU A 16 6.32 -6.02 -14.12
C LEU A 16 6.32 -7.51 -13.77
N SER A 17 5.76 -7.89 -12.61
CA SER A 17 5.73 -9.28 -12.17
C SER A 17 4.72 -10.14 -12.94
N VAL A 18 3.56 -9.58 -13.32
CA VAL A 18 2.48 -10.33 -13.98
C VAL A 18 2.93 -11.09 -15.24
N PRO A 19 3.60 -10.49 -16.23
CA PRO A 19 4.04 -11.24 -17.41
C PRO A 19 5.09 -12.31 -17.08
N LEU A 20 5.88 -12.14 -16.01
CA LEU A 20 6.83 -13.16 -15.56
C LEU A 20 6.11 -14.36 -14.94
N VAL A 21 5.02 -14.11 -14.22
CA VAL A 21 4.17 -15.16 -13.65
C VAL A 21 3.45 -15.92 -14.77
N GLU A 22 2.81 -15.23 -15.70
CA GLU A 22 2.06 -15.86 -16.80
C GLU A 22 2.99 -16.57 -17.81
N GLY A 23 4.23 -16.09 -17.95
CA GLY A 23 5.27 -16.73 -18.76
C GLY A 23 6.04 -17.84 -18.04
N ASP A 24 5.67 -18.20 -16.81
CA ASP A 24 6.32 -19.21 -15.96
C ASP A 24 7.85 -19.06 -15.86
N VAL A 25 8.31 -17.82 -15.71
CA VAL A 25 9.74 -17.50 -15.61
C VAL A 25 10.25 -17.91 -14.24
N SER A 26 11.30 -18.74 -14.14
CA SER A 26 11.75 -19.40 -12.89
C SER A 26 11.93 -18.50 -11.65
N PHE A 27 12.14 -17.20 -11.83
CA PHE A 27 12.37 -16.23 -10.76
C PHE A 27 11.23 -15.20 -10.58
N TRP A 28 10.03 -15.47 -11.14
CA TRP A 28 8.86 -14.59 -10.99
C TRP A 28 8.54 -14.25 -9.53
N TRP A 29 8.80 -15.22 -8.63
CA TRP A 29 8.51 -15.10 -7.20
C TRP A 29 9.29 -13.98 -6.52
N LEU A 30 10.44 -13.56 -7.05
CA LEU A 30 11.24 -12.47 -6.48
C LEU A 30 10.48 -11.14 -6.53
N LEU A 31 9.90 -10.78 -7.68
CA LEU A 31 9.14 -9.54 -7.81
C LEU A 31 7.81 -9.60 -7.08
N VAL A 32 7.13 -10.75 -7.10
CA VAL A 32 5.89 -10.94 -6.35
C VAL A 32 6.15 -10.83 -4.83
N TRP A 33 7.20 -11.48 -4.34
CA TRP A 33 7.61 -11.39 -2.93
C TRP A 33 8.00 -9.96 -2.56
N PHE A 34 8.80 -9.28 -3.38
CA PHE A 34 9.21 -7.90 -3.13
C PHE A 34 8.01 -6.95 -3.09
N GLY A 35 7.12 -7.02 -4.09
CA GLY A 35 5.90 -6.23 -4.15
C GLY A 35 4.97 -6.52 -2.97
N GLY A 36 4.82 -7.79 -2.58
CA GLY A 36 4.04 -8.20 -1.42
C GLY A 36 4.61 -7.69 -0.10
N ALA A 37 5.93 -7.82 0.11
CA ALA A 37 6.60 -7.37 1.33
C ALA A 37 6.52 -5.84 1.51
N VAL A 38 6.72 -5.07 0.43
CA VAL A 38 6.58 -3.61 0.47
C VAL A 38 5.09 -3.22 0.60
N GLY A 39 4.20 -3.91 -0.11
CA GLY A 39 2.74 -3.70 -0.05
C GLY A 39 2.18 -3.86 1.36
N ALA A 40 2.61 -4.91 2.07
CA ALA A 40 2.23 -5.19 3.46
C ALA A 40 2.70 -4.12 4.47
N HIS A 41 3.54 -3.17 4.05
CA HIS A 41 4.05 -2.08 4.88
C HIS A 41 3.78 -0.69 4.27
N THR A 42 2.87 -0.61 3.31
CA THR A 42 2.49 0.64 2.65
C THR A 42 1.66 1.55 3.55
N PHE A 43 0.81 0.98 4.41
CA PHE A 43 0.05 1.76 5.37
C PHE A 43 0.92 2.31 6.51
N PRO A 44 0.63 3.53 7.00
CA PRO A 44 1.39 4.14 8.09
C PRO A 44 1.21 3.37 9.39
N ASN A 45 2.31 3.12 10.09
CA ASN A 45 2.29 2.50 11.42
C ASN A 45 1.86 3.51 12.52
N ALA A 46 1.74 3.04 13.76
CA ALA A 46 1.33 3.86 14.90
C ALA A 46 2.25 5.09 15.08
N VAL A 47 3.58 4.89 15.02
CA VAL A 47 4.58 5.97 15.16
C VAL A 47 4.37 7.07 14.12
N ALA A 48 4.19 6.71 12.84
CA ALA A 48 3.94 7.68 11.78
C ALA A 48 2.59 8.40 11.95
N THR A 49 1.58 7.69 12.45
CA THR A 49 0.24 8.24 12.70
C THR A 49 0.25 9.24 13.85
N ASP A 50 0.96 8.95 14.92
CA ASP A 50 1.09 9.83 16.08
C ASP A 50 1.92 11.08 15.76
N ALA A 51 3.00 10.92 14.99
CA ALA A 51 3.76 12.07 14.47
C ALA A 51 2.89 12.99 13.60
N LEU A 52 2.04 12.42 12.74
CA LEU A 52 1.10 13.21 11.91
C LEU A 52 0.06 13.94 12.77
N TRP A 53 -0.42 13.29 13.83
CA TRP A 53 -1.35 13.90 14.80
C TRP A 53 -0.72 15.08 15.53
N GLU A 54 0.50 14.91 16.04
CA GLU A 54 1.24 15.98 16.72
C GLU A 54 1.49 17.16 15.78
N GLN A 55 1.95 16.90 14.56
CA GLN A 55 2.16 17.93 13.54
C GLN A 55 0.86 18.67 13.17
N SER A 56 -0.25 17.94 13.05
CA SER A 56 -1.56 18.53 12.71
C SER A 56 -2.07 19.46 13.81
N ARG A 57 -1.78 19.15 15.09
CA ARG A 57 -2.11 20.03 16.23
C ARG A 57 -1.21 21.24 16.33
N ALA A 58 0.09 21.06 16.05
CA ALA A 58 1.09 22.11 16.20
C ALA A 58 1.04 23.15 15.07
N THR A 59 0.58 22.78 13.87
CA THR A 59 0.57 23.70 12.73
C THR A 59 -0.53 24.77 12.83
N SER A 60 -0.16 26.02 12.54
CA SER A 60 -1.11 27.14 12.38
C SER A 60 -1.77 27.13 11.00
N SER A 61 -1.27 26.33 10.05
CA SER A 61 -1.78 26.25 8.69
C SER A 61 -3.22 25.74 8.64
N PRO A 62 -4.09 26.29 7.76
CA PRO A 62 -5.41 25.73 7.49
C PRO A 62 -5.39 24.26 7.04
N LEU A 63 -4.25 23.79 6.51
CA LEU A 63 -4.06 22.39 6.10
C LEU A 63 -4.23 21.38 7.23
N LYS A 64 -4.21 21.79 8.51
CA LYS A 64 -4.54 20.89 9.63
C LYS A 64 -5.92 20.24 9.52
N ILE A 65 -6.86 20.89 8.83
CA ILE A 65 -8.20 20.34 8.56
C ILE A 65 -8.12 19.06 7.72
N VAL A 66 -7.13 18.96 6.83
CA VAL A 66 -6.88 17.74 6.03
C VAL A 66 -6.08 16.71 6.83
N GLY A 67 -5.19 17.16 7.72
CA GLY A 67 -4.41 16.29 8.60
C GLY A 67 -5.28 15.41 9.51
N TYR A 68 -6.35 15.96 10.09
CA TYR A 68 -7.22 15.22 11.01
C TYR A 68 -7.93 14.00 10.39
N PRO A 69 -8.61 14.11 9.22
CA PRO A 69 -9.14 12.95 8.51
C PRO A 69 -8.08 11.89 8.20
N ILE A 70 -6.89 12.31 7.75
CA ILE A 70 -5.80 11.36 7.42
C ILE A 70 -5.35 10.61 8.66
N VAL A 71 -5.19 11.28 9.81
CA VAL A 71 -4.88 10.64 11.09
C VAL A 71 -5.99 9.65 11.48
N ALA A 72 -7.25 10.05 11.36
CA ALA A 72 -8.38 9.19 11.72
C ALA A 72 -8.40 7.89 10.91
N VAL A 73 -8.26 8.00 9.58
CA VAL A 73 -8.16 6.83 8.68
C VAL A 73 -6.93 5.99 9.04
N SER A 74 -5.77 6.61 9.28
CA SER A 74 -4.54 5.91 9.65
C SER A 74 -4.65 5.14 10.97
N LYS A 75 -5.38 5.68 11.95
CA LYS A 75 -5.66 4.98 13.21
C LYS A 75 -6.58 3.77 13.00
N VAL A 76 -7.64 3.93 12.21
CA VAL A 76 -8.55 2.82 11.86
C VAL A 76 -7.76 1.71 11.16
N VAL A 77 -6.95 2.06 10.16
CA VAL A 77 -6.12 1.09 9.45
C VAL A 77 -5.17 0.39 10.41
N ASN A 78 -4.47 1.11 11.30
CA ASN A 78 -3.56 0.49 12.28
C ASN A 78 -4.25 -0.55 13.17
N VAL A 79 -5.50 -0.31 13.58
CA VAL A 79 -6.29 -1.31 14.32
C VAL A 79 -6.61 -2.52 13.42
N LEU A 80 -6.98 -2.27 12.17
CA LEU A 80 -7.29 -3.32 11.19
C LEU A 80 -6.06 -4.09 10.70
N ARG A 81 -4.83 -3.65 11.01
CA ARG A 81 -3.61 -4.40 10.66
C ARG A 81 -3.57 -5.79 11.30
N PHE A 82 -4.22 -5.98 12.45
CA PHE A 82 -4.43 -7.31 13.04
C PHE A 82 -5.19 -8.26 12.09
N LEU A 83 -6.09 -7.72 11.25
CA LEU A 83 -6.83 -8.46 10.23
C LEU A 83 -6.08 -8.55 8.89
N TRP A 84 -4.79 -8.20 8.87
CA TRP A 84 -3.94 -8.30 7.68
C TRP A 84 -4.45 -7.44 6.52
N ILE A 85 -5.12 -6.31 6.81
CA ILE A 85 -5.66 -5.42 5.78
C ILE A 85 -4.58 -4.92 4.81
N ASP A 86 -3.34 -4.79 5.29
CA ASP A 86 -2.18 -4.42 4.48
C ASP A 86 -1.89 -5.47 3.41
N LEU A 87 -2.03 -6.76 3.75
CA LEU A 87 -1.84 -7.86 2.81
C LEU A 87 -3.01 -7.91 1.80
N VAL A 88 -4.25 -7.74 2.27
CA VAL A 88 -5.43 -7.66 1.39
C VAL A 88 -5.27 -6.53 0.37
N TYR A 89 -4.78 -5.37 0.82
CA TYR A 89 -4.49 -4.24 -0.06
C TYR A 89 -3.41 -4.56 -1.10
N ALA A 90 -2.30 -5.20 -0.70
CA ALA A 90 -1.25 -5.63 -1.62
C ALA A 90 -1.79 -6.62 -2.67
N VAL A 91 -2.62 -7.59 -2.27
CA VAL A 91 -3.31 -8.51 -3.19
C VAL A 91 -4.22 -7.72 -4.14
N GLY A 92 -4.96 -6.74 -3.64
CA GLY A 92 -5.79 -5.86 -4.46
C GLY A 92 -4.98 -5.11 -5.53
N LEU A 93 -3.80 -4.59 -5.19
CA LEU A 93 -2.89 -3.95 -6.15
C LEU A 93 -2.37 -4.95 -7.20
N TYR A 94 -2.06 -6.19 -6.81
CA TYR A 94 -1.65 -7.23 -7.76
C TYR A 94 -2.78 -7.58 -8.73
N LEU A 95 -4.02 -7.76 -8.23
CA LEU A 95 -5.19 -8.00 -9.07
C LEU A 95 -5.48 -6.83 -10.01
N ALA A 96 -5.33 -5.59 -9.54
CA ALA A 96 -5.45 -4.41 -10.39
C ALA A 96 -4.38 -4.40 -11.50
N ALA A 97 -3.15 -4.84 -11.20
CA ALA A 97 -2.09 -4.98 -12.21
C ALA A 97 -2.44 -6.05 -13.26
N LYS A 98 -2.97 -7.21 -12.83
CA LYS A 98 -3.49 -8.23 -13.76
C LYS A 98 -4.61 -7.69 -14.64
N SER A 99 -5.54 -6.93 -14.07
CA SER A 99 -6.66 -6.31 -14.80
C SER A 99 -6.17 -5.30 -15.83
N LEU A 100 -5.19 -4.46 -15.47
CA LEU A 100 -4.59 -3.49 -16.38
C LEU A 100 -3.99 -4.16 -17.62
N LEU A 101 -3.39 -5.34 -17.43
CA LEU A 101 -2.75 -6.11 -18.49
C LEU A 101 -3.72 -7.06 -19.23
N GLY A 102 -5.01 -7.05 -18.88
CA GLY A 102 -6.02 -7.89 -19.53
C GLY A 102 -5.95 -9.39 -19.18
N VAL A 103 -5.32 -9.74 -18.06
CA VAL A 103 -5.05 -11.12 -17.64
C VAL A 103 -6.16 -11.68 -16.72
N VAL A 104 -7.24 -10.94 -16.49
CA VAL A 104 -8.32 -11.38 -15.59
C VAL A 104 -9.30 -12.27 -16.35
N ALA A 105 -9.26 -13.58 -16.06
CA ALA A 105 -10.37 -14.50 -16.26
C ALA A 105 -11.24 -14.46 -14.99
N PHE A 106 -12.52 -14.10 -15.14
CA PHE A 106 -13.55 -14.39 -14.13
C PHE A 106 -14.04 -15.82 -14.31
#